data_AF-A0A1G3TE66-F1
#
_entry.id   AF-A0A1G3TE66-F1
#
_cell.length_a   1.000
_cell.length_b   1.000
_cell.length_c   1.000
_cell.angle_alpha   90.00
_cell.angle_beta   90.00
_cell.angle_gamma   90.00
#
_symmetry.space_group_name_H-M   'P 1'
#
loop_
_entity.id
_entity.type
_entity.pdbx_description
1 polymer ?
#
loop_
_entity_poly.entity_id
_entity_poly.type
_entity_poly.pdbx_seq_one_letter_code
_entity_poly.pdbx_strand_id
1 'polypeptide(L)' 'MAKEKKSIELSDKKISFNLERVSYNVIRFFPTKMTVDVMVFEDGIKDGVKTIPFAHLPKEIKKIIKPN' A
#
# COMPACT_ATOMS: atom_id res chain seq x y z
N MET A 1 -16.80 21.91 6.75
CA MET A 1 -16.65 20.52 6.25
C MET A 1 -15.18 20.29 5.92
N ALA A 2 -14.52 19.40 6.66
CA ALA A 2 -13.12 19.10 6.42
C ALA A 2 -12.95 18.54 5.01
N LYS A 3 -12.08 19.14 4.19
CA LYS A 3 -11.71 18.60 2.87
C LYS A 3 -11.30 17.14 3.06
N GLU A 4 -12.10 16.21 2.55
CA GLU A 4 -11.70 14.81 2.50
C GLU A 4 -10.34 14.75 1.80
N LYS A 5 -9.34 14.19 2.49
CA LYS A 5 -8.03 13.99 1.89
C LYS A 5 -8.22 12.98 0.76
N LYS A 6 -8.04 13.45 -0.47
CA LYS A 6 -8.08 12.59 -1.66
C LYS A 6 -7.10 11.44 -1.49
N SER A 7 -7.45 10.28 -2.06
CA SER A 7 -6.54 9.15 -2.13
C SER A 7 -5.25 9.55 -2.83
N ILE A 8 -4.13 9.03 -2.35
CA ILE A 8 -2.81 9.28 -2.90
C ILE A 8 -2.46 8.09 -3.79
N GLU A 9 -2.35 8.33 -5.09
CA GLU A 9 -1.86 7.34 -6.06
C GLU A 9 -0.35 7.15 -5.84
N LEU A 10 0.08 5.90 -5.74
CA LEU A 10 1.46 5.51 -5.42
C LEU A 10 2.02 4.47 -6.40
N SER A 11 1.23 4.01 -7.37
CA SER A 11 1.61 3.06 -8.41
C SER A 11 2.91 3.45 -9.14
N ASP A 12 3.07 4.74 -9.45
CA ASP A 12 4.26 5.27 -10.12
C ASP A 12 5.54 5.22 -9.28
N LYS A 13 5.40 5.16 -7.94
CA LYS A 13 6.55 5.14 -7.03
C LYS A 13 7.23 3.78 -6.93
N LYS A 14 6.69 2.74 -7.59
CA LYS A 14 7.23 1.37 -7.60
C LYS A 14 7.57 0.85 -6.18
N ILE A 15 6.73 1.20 -5.21
CA ILE A 15 6.93 0.80 -3.82
C ILE A 15 6.47 -0.65 -3.69
N SER A 16 7.39 -1.54 -3.37
CA SER A 16 7.10 -2.95 -3.13
C SER A 16 7.74 -3.44 -1.84
N PHE A 17 7.14 -4.44 -1.23
CA PHE A 17 7.70 -5.14 -0.09
C PHE A 17 7.34 -6.61 -0.15
N ASN A 18 8.20 -7.45 0.41
CA ASN A 18 7.95 -8.87 0.54
C ASN A 18 7.61 -9.18 1.99
N LEU A 19 6.59 -10.01 2.18
CA LEU A 19 6.28 -10.61 3.46
C LEU A 19 6.24 -12.11 3.23
N GLU A 20 7.21 -12.81 3.82
CA GLU A 20 7.38 -14.26 3.65
C GLU A 20 7.51 -14.67 2.16
N ARG A 21 6.53 -15.38 1.60
CA ARG A 21 6.48 -15.81 0.19
C ARG A 21 5.62 -14.91 -0.70
N VAL A 22 5.09 -13.83 -0.13
CA VAL A 22 4.14 -12.95 -0.80
C VAL A 22 4.79 -11.60 -1.08
N SER A 23 4.77 -11.18 -2.33
CA SER A 23 5.20 -9.85 -2.74
C SER A 23 4.00 -8.93 -2.83
N TYR A 24 4.16 -7.71 -2.33
CA TYR A 24 3.13 -6.68 -2.31
C TYR A 24 3.65 -5.42 -2.99
N ASN A 25 2.97 -4.97 -4.04
CA ASN A 25 3.22 -3.70 -4.70
C ASN A 25 2.16 -2.69 -4.27
N VAL A 26 2.57 -1.56 -3.69
CA VAL A 26 1.66 -0.51 -3.24
C VAL A 26 1.11 0.26 -4.44
N ILE A 27 -0.22 0.37 -4.51
CA ILE A 27 -0.93 1.05 -5.60
C ILE A 27 -1.43 2.41 -5.10
N ARG A 28 -2.20 2.41 -4.00
CA ARG A 28 -2.92 3.62 -3.57
C ARG A 28 -3.06 3.66 -2.06
N PHE A 29 -2.87 4.83 -1.48
CA PHE A 29 -3.09 5.07 -0.05
C PHE A 29 -4.33 5.93 0.17
N PHE A 30 -5.20 5.48 1.07
CA PHE A 30 -6.39 6.20 1.50
C PHE A 30 -6.15 6.79 2.89
N PRO A 31 -5.68 8.04 3.00
CA PRO A 31 -5.37 8.66 4.30
C PRO A 31 -6.61 8.79 5.21
N THR A 32 -7.81 8.92 4.64
CA THR A 32 -9.06 9.00 5.38
C THR A 32 -9.45 7.66 6.02
N LYS A 33 -9.26 6.55 5.29
CA LYS A 33 -9.60 5.20 5.76
C LYS A 33 -8.43 4.49 6.45
N MET A 34 -7.22 5.06 6.36
CA MET A 34 -5.97 4.45 6.81
C MET A 34 -5.77 3.04 6.22
N THR A 35 -6.10 2.88 4.94
CA THR A 35 -5.92 1.65 4.16
C THR A 35 -5.05 1.89 2.95
N VAL A 36 -4.44 0.82 2.45
CA VAL A 36 -3.59 0.81 1.26
C VAL A 36 -4.07 -0.29 0.33
N ASP A 37 -4.27 0.03 -0.94
CA ASP A 37 -4.44 -0.98 -1.98
C ASP A 37 -3.05 -1.46 -2.41
N VAL A 38 -2.88 -2.77 -2.38
CA VAL A 38 -1.65 -3.47 -2.77
C VAL A 38 -1.95 -4.52 -3.82
N MET A 39 -1.09 -4.65 -4.83
CA MET A 39 -1.10 -5.79 -5.73
C MET A 39 -0.28 -6.91 -5.10
N VAL A 40 -0.92 -8.06 -4.91
CA VAL A 40 -0.36 -9.23 -4.27
C VAL A 40 0.13 -10.20 -5.32
N PHE A 41 1.32 -10.75 -5.09
CA PHE A 41 1.89 -11.84 -5.87
C PHE A 41 2.29 -12.95 -4.91
N GLU A 42 1.73 -14.14 -5.08
CA GLU A 42 2.08 -15.33 -4.30
C GLU A 42 2.90 -16.25 -5.18
N ASP A 43 4.11 -16.62 -4.74
CA ASP A 43 5.05 -17.44 -5.52
C ASP A 43 5.30 -16.91 -6.95
N GLY A 44 5.30 -15.58 -7.10
CA GLY A 44 5.48 -14.90 -8.40
C GLY A 44 4.24 -14.86 -9.29
N ILE A 45 3.13 -15.48 -8.87
CA ILE A 45 1.85 -15.44 -9.58
C ILE A 45 1.04 -14.26 -9.05
N LYS A 46 0.55 -13.43 -9.96
CA LYS A 46 -0.32 -12.30 -9.60
C LYS A 46 -1.63 -12.83 -9.02
N ASP A 47 -1.85 -12.61 -7.73
CA ASP A 47 -3.06 -13.02 -7.02
C ASP A 47 -4.16 -11.96 -7.17
N GLY A 48 -3.82 -10.66 -7.19
CA GLY A 48 -4.77 -9.59 -7.45
C GLY A 48 -4.51 -8.33 -6.63
N VAL A 49 -5.50 -7.43 -6.57
CA VAL A 49 -5.44 -6.25 -5.71
C VAL A 49 -6.18 -6.53 -4.40
N LYS A 50 -5.51 -6.32 -3.27
CA LYS A 50 -6.11 -6.41 -1.93
C LYS A 50 -5.98 -5.07 -1.22
N THR A 51 -7.00 -4.70 -0.44
CA THR A 51 -6.94 -3.55 0.46
C THR A 51 -6.50 -4.02 1.84
N ILE A 52 -5.40 -3.48 2.36
CA ILE A 52 -4.88 -3.81 3.69
C ILE A 52 -4.81 -2.57 4.59
N PRO A 53 -4.88 -2.74 5.93
CA PRO A 53 -4.67 -1.63 6.85
C PRO A 53 -3.27 -1.04 6.71
N PHE A 54 -3.15 0.30 6.70
CA PHE A 54 -1.86 1.00 6.69
C PHE A 54 -0.96 0.55 7.85
N ALA A 55 -1.58 0.21 9.00
CA ALA A 55 -0.91 -0.28 10.19
C ALA A 55 -0.17 -1.61 9.98
N HIS A 56 -0.52 -2.42 8.98
CA HIS A 56 0.11 -3.72 8.73
C HIS A 56 1.36 -3.63 7.84
N LEU A 57 1.60 -2.47 7.22
CA LEU A 57 2.78 -2.30 6.37
C LEU A 57 4.07 -2.26 7.20
N PRO A 58 5.21 -2.69 6.64
CA PRO A 58 6.51 -2.51 7.27
C PRO A 58 6.80 -1.04 7.61
N LYS A 59 7.58 -0.80 8.67
CA LYS A 59 7.90 0.57 9.13
C LYS A 59 8.56 1.42 8.02
N GLU A 60 9.41 0.80 7.21
CA GLU A 60 10.10 1.47 6.09
C GLU A 60 9.11 1.94 5.03
N ILE A 61 8.17 1.08 4.63
CA ILE A 61 7.14 1.40 3.65
C ILE A 61 6.19 2.49 4.18
N LYS A 62 5.81 2.42 5.46
CA LYS A 62 5.01 3.46 6.10
C LYS A 62 5.66 4.84 6.01
N LYS A 63 6.98 4.94 6.21
CA LYS A 63 7.74 6.19 6.07
C LYS A 63 7.78 6.72 4.64
N ILE A 64 7.79 5.84 3.64
CA ILE A 64 7.78 6.23 2.22
C ILE A 64 6.39 6.76 1.81
N ILE A 65 5.33 6.07 2.24
CA ILE A 65 3.94 6.42 1.90
C ILE A 65 3.50 7.69 2.62
N LYS A 66 3.84 7.78 3.91
CA LYS A 66 3.52 8.92 4.76
C LYS A 66 4.80 9.32 5.52
N PRO A 67 5.68 10.11 4.87
CA PRO A 67 6.78 10.75 5.56
C PRO A 67 6.17 11.81 6.47
N ASN A 68 6.11 11.48 7.77
CA ASN A 68 5.91 12.47 8.82
C ASN A 68 7.26 13.10 9.18
#